data_AF-A0A9E5JX80-F1
#
_entry.id   AF-A0A9E5JX80-F1
#
_cell.length_a   1.000
_cell.length_b   1.000
_cell.length_c   1.000
_cell.angle_alpha   90.00
_cell.angle_beta   90.00
_cell.angle_gamma   90.00
#
_symmetry.space_group_name_H-M   'P 1'
#
loop_
_entity.id
_entity.type
_entity.pdbx_description
1 polymer ?
#
loop_
_entity_poly.entity_id
_entity_poly.type
_entity_poly.pdbx_seq_one_letter_code
_entity_poly.pdbx_strand_id
1 'polypeptide(L)'
;MNRVSVDTAGRPPSVDSLARELSLRHSLPHALLVDLARRAIADANSFGTDIASSGANRATSSSSIVERADQLATEFSQSLLRDVVNATGVLLHTNLGRAPMAMQTSNRASNLELNMSSGERGSRQTTVGKLLALLCGAESAIVVNNNAAAVLLVVAALANSRDVAVSRGESVEIGGNFRIPEVTEQSGARLVDVGTTNRTRLRDYKKAIDKRGNDIALVLKVHPSNYRVSGFVEDTP
;
A
#
# COMPACT_ATOMS: atom_id res chain seq x y z
N MET A 1 49.73 35.58 -12.43
CA MET A 1 48.27 35.42 -12.38
C MET A 1 47.85 35.39 -10.91
N ASN A 2 47.31 36.50 -10.41
CA ASN A 2 46.85 36.64 -9.03
C ASN A 2 45.65 35.72 -8.78
N ARG A 3 45.78 34.77 -7.85
CA ARG A 3 44.61 34.10 -7.25
C ARG A 3 43.94 35.11 -6.33
N VAL A 4 42.83 35.68 -6.79
CA VAL A 4 41.92 36.45 -5.94
C VAL A 4 41.38 35.48 -4.89
N SER A 5 41.83 35.60 -3.64
CA SER A 5 41.23 34.93 -2.49
C SER A 5 39.85 35.54 -2.28
N VAL A 6 38.82 34.86 -2.77
CA VAL A 6 37.42 35.24 -2.51
C VAL A 6 37.14 34.98 -1.05
N ASP A 7 36.87 36.04 -0.29
CA ASP A 7 36.37 35.93 1.07
C ASP A 7 34.98 35.26 1.02
N THR A 8 34.91 34.02 1.50
CA THR A 8 33.69 33.21 1.57
C THR A 8 32.96 33.39 2.90
N ALA A 9 33.45 34.26 3.79
CA ALA A 9 32.80 34.52 5.07
C ALA A 9 31.38 35.06 4.85
N GLY A 10 30.38 34.26 5.24
CA GLY A 10 28.96 34.65 5.20
C GLY A 10 28.22 34.35 3.89
N ARG A 11 28.84 33.67 2.90
CA ARG A 11 28.12 33.19 1.70
C ARG A 11 27.72 31.71 1.85
N PRO A 12 26.52 31.31 1.37
CA PRO A 12 26.15 29.90 1.35
C PRO A 12 27.11 29.09 0.46
N PRO A 13 27.30 27.78 0.74
CA PRO A 13 28.12 26.91 -0.09
C PRO A 13 27.57 26.83 -1.51
N SER A 14 28.44 26.53 -2.49
CA SER A 14 27.97 26.30 -3.85
C SER A 14 27.14 25.00 -3.91
N VAL A 15 26.05 25.04 -4.68
CA VAL A 15 25.17 23.87 -4.89
C VAL A 15 25.96 22.67 -5.41
N ASP A 16 26.85 22.88 -6.39
CA ASP A 16 27.68 21.82 -6.97
C ASP A 16 28.65 21.21 -5.93
N SER A 17 29.32 22.04 -5.13
CA SER A 17 30.21 21.55 -4.07
C SER A 17 29.45 20.73 -3.03
N LEU A 18 28.29 21.22 -2.59
CA LEU A 18 27.47 20.52 -1.61
C LEU A 18 26.90 19.20 -2.19
N ALA A 19 26.45 19.20 -3.44
CA ALA A 19 25.97 17.99 -4.11
C ALA A 19 27.08 16.93 -4.28
N ARG A 20 28.32 17.34 -4.59
CA ARG A 20 29.47 16.42 -4.64
C ARG A 20 29.79 15.86 -3.26
N GLU A 21 29.75 16.69 -2.23
CA GLU A 21 29.99 16.23 -0.86
C GLU A 21 28.94 15.21 -0.40
N LEU A 22 27.66 15.46 -0.70
CA LEU A 22 26.59 14.50 -0.43
C LEU A 22 26.77 13.19 -1.20
N SER A 23 27.30 13.24 -2.43
CA SER A 23 27.51 12.04 -3.25
C SER A 23 28.54 11.06 -2.67
N LEU A 24 29.41 11.53 -1.76
CA LEU A 24 30.36 10.68 -1.04
C LEU A 24 29.68 9.88 0.08
N ARG A 25 28.53 10.33 0.57
CA ARG A 25 27.80 9.76 1.71
C ARG A 25 26.51 9.06 1.32
N HIS A 26 25.89 9.48 0.21
CA HIS A 26 24.56 9.04 -0.22
C HIS A 26 24.61 8.43 -1.62
N SER A 27 24.01 7.25 -1.78
CA SER A 27 23.86 6.57 -3.08
C SER A 27 22.64 7.07 -3.85
N LEU A 28 22.51 8.39 -4.00
CA LEU A 28 21.41 9.02 -4.74
C LEU A 28 21.88 9.54 -6.11
N PRO A 29 21.03 9.49 -7.15
CA PRO A 29 21.30 10.16 -8.42
C PRO A 29 21.71 11.63 -8.24
N HIS A 30 22.73 12.07 -8.99
CA HIS A 30 23.30 13.41 -8.86
C HIS A 30 22.25 14.54 -8.96
N ALA A 31 21.26 14.39 -9.85
CA ALA A 31 20.18 15.36 -10.00
C ALA A 31 19.37 15.58 -8.70
N LEU A 32 19.16 14.51 -7.90
CA LEU A 32 18.49 14.61 -6.61
C LEU A 32 19.38 15.30 -5.58
N LEU A 33 20.67 14.97 -5.54
CA LEU A 33 21.62 15.62 -4.63
C LEU A 33 21.71 17.13 -4.87
N VAL A 34 21.68 17.56 -6.14
CA VAL A 34 21.61 18.97 -6.53
C VAL A 34 20.33 19.63 -6.04
N ASP A 35 19.18 18.97 -6.17
CA ASP A 35 17.90 19.49 -5.70
C ASP A 35 17.88 19.64 -4.17
N LEU A 36 18.36 18.63 -3.44
CA LEU A 36 18.44 18.67 -1.98
C LEU A 36 19.41 19.74 -1.48
N ALA A 37 20.55 19.92 -2.15
CA ALA A 37 21.49 21.01 -1.87
C ALA A 37 20.84 22.38 -2.06
N ARG A 38 20.05 22.57 -3.14
CA ARG A 38 19.29 23.81 -3.36
C ARG A 38 18.27 24.06 -2.28
N ARG A 39 17.52 23.04 -1.86
CA ARG A 39 16.53 23.13 -0.77
C ARG A 39 17.18 23.53 0.54
N ALA A 40 18.29 22.91 0.92
CA ALA A 40 19.00 23.24 2.16
C ALA A 40 19.48 24.71 2.18
N ILE A 41 19.98 25.22 1.05
CA ILE A 41 20.39 26.62 0.91
C ILE A 41 19.16 27.55 0.96
N ALA A 42 18.05 27.18 0.34
CA ALA A 42 16.80 27.95 0.35
C ALA A 42 16.15 28.02 1.74
N ASP A 43 16.15 26.90 2.48
CA ASP A 43 15.67 26.83 3.87
C ASP A 43 16.44 27.84 4.73
N ALA A 44 17.78 27.82 4.65
CA ALA A 44 18.64 28.75 5.39
C ALA A 44 18.38 30.23 5.06
N ASN A 45 18.07 30.54 3.80
CA ASN A 45 17.74 31.91 3.38
C ASN A 45 16.37 32.37 3.91
N SER A 46 15.38 31.46 3.96
CA SER A 46 14.03 31.73 4.47
C SER A 46 14.02 32.00 5.98
N PHE A 47 14.79 31.24 6.75
CA PHE A 47 14.98 31.50 8.19
C PHE A 47 15.73 32.82 8.46
N GLY A 48 16.58 33.26 7.54
CA GLY A 48 17.30 34.54 7.62
C GLY A 48 16.43 35.78 7.35
N THR A 49 15.28 35.63 6.69
CA THR A 49 14.35 36.73 6.42
C THR A 49 13.37 37.02 7.57
N ASP A 50 13.00 36.02 8.37
CA ASP A 50 12.09 36.22 9.51
C ASP A 50 12.79 36.85 10.73
N ILE A 51 14.08 36.56 10.93
CA ILE A 51 14.90 37.07 12.05
C ILE A 51 15.50 38.46 11.75
N ALA A 52 15.38 38.99 10.53
CA ALA A 52 15.80 40.37 10.22
C ALA A 52 15.03 41.45 11.03
N SER A 53 14.00 41.06 11.78
CA SER A 53 13.27 41.88 12.75
C SER A 53 13.89 41.91 14.17
N SER A 54 14.86 41.05 14.49
CA SER A 54 15.52 40.99 15.79
C SER A 54 17.02 40.75 15.64
N GLY A 55 17.83 41.78 15.92
CA GLY A 55 19.27 41.90 15.62
C GLY A 55 20.22 40.94 16.35
N ALA A 56 19.92 39.64 16.39
CA ALA A 56 20.79 38.62 16.95
C ALA A 56 21.45 37.77 15.84
N ASN A 57 22.76 38.01 15.66
CA ASN A 57 23.81 37.16 15.11
C ASN A 57 23.50 36.30 13.86
N ARG A 58 23.86 36.87 12.71
CA ARG A 58 23.69 36.33 11.35
C ARG A 58 24.86 35.42 10.97
N ALA A 59 24.90 34.24 11.57
CA ALA A 59 25.76 33.15 11.11
C ALA A 59 24.97 31.84 11.11
N THR A 60 24.06 31.70 10.15
CA THR A 60 23.73 30.36 9.63
C THR A 60 25.03 29.84 9.02
N SER A 61 25.85 29.22 9.85
CA SER A 61 27.19 28.78 9.46
C SER A 61 27.06 27.83 8.28
N SER A 62 28.01 27.84 7.35
CA SER A 62 28.01 26.89 6.24
C SER A 62 27.90 25.44 6.71
N SER A 63 28.33 25.13 7.94
CA SER A 63 28.10 23.84 8.59
C SER A 63 26.62 23.48 8.78
N SER A 64 25.77 24.42 9.19
CA SER A 64 24.32 24.19 9.36
C SER A 64 23.60 23.88 8.03
N ILE A 65 24.05 24.46 6.92
CA ILE A 65 23.51 24.17 5.57
C ILE A 65 23.92 22.76 5.13
N VAL A 66 25.18 22.39 5.38
CA VAL A 66 25.69 21.03 5.09
C VAL A 66 24.92 19.98 5.89
N GLU A 67 24.72 20.22 7.19
CA GLU A 67 23.93 19.35 8.07
C GLU A 67 22.49 19.21 7.58
N ARG A 68 21.84 20.32 7.22
CA ARG A 68 20.47 20.30 6.69
C ARG A 68 20.38 19.51 5.38
N ALA A 69 21.34 19.68 4.48
CA ALA A 69 21.38 18.96 3.21
C ALA A 69 21.60 17.45 3.41
N ASP A 70 22.44 17.08 4.37
CA ASP A 70 22.67 15.68 4.74
C ASP A 70 21.42 15.04 5.38
N GLN A 71 20.73 15.78 6.24
CA GLN A 71 19.46 15.36 6.80
C GLN A 71 18.41 15.12 5.70
N LEU A 72 18.27 16.07 4.77
CA LEU A 72 17.36 15.93 3.62
C LEU A 72 17.68 14.71 2.76
N ALA A 73 18.97 14.44 2.50
CA ALA A 73 19.40 13.27 1.75
C ALA A 73 19.14 11.97 2.49
N THR A 74 19.30 11.97 3.82
CA THR A 74 18.97 10.84 4.69
C THR A 74 17.47 10.56 4.69
N GLU A 75 16.64 11.58 4.90
CA GLU A 75 15.17 11.49 4.88
C GLU A 75 14.67 10.98 3.52
N PHE A 76 15.20 11.51 2.42
CA PHE A 76 14.85 11.05 1.08
C PHE A 76 15.23 9.58 0.89
N SER A 77 16.46 9.20 1.25
CA SER A 77 16.92 7.81 1.14
C SER A 77 16.08 6.84 1.99
N GLN A 78 15.63 7.27 3.17
CA GLN A 78 14.75 6.49 4.05
C GLN A 78 13.32 6.37 3.50
N SER A 79 12.87 7.31 2.65
CA SER A 79 11.57 7.24 2.00
C SER A 79 11.49 6.25 0.83
N LEU A 80 12.64 5.83 0.29
CA LEU A 80 12.72 4.85 -0.79
C LEU A 80 12.47 3.43 -0.27
N LEU A 81 11.98 2.56 -1.15
CA LEU A 81 11.90 1.13 -0.85
C LEU A 81 13.30 0.57 -0.61
N ARG A 82 13.46 -0.10 0.53
CA ARG A 82 14.72 -0.69 0.98
C ARG A 82 14.46 -1.93 1.80
N ASP A 83 15.48 -2.76 1.92
CA ASP A 83 15.46 -3.88 2.84
C ASP A 83 15.45 -3.37 4.28
N VAL A 84 14.73 -4.11 5.12
CA VAL A 84 14.51 -3.83 6.54
C VAL A 84 14.63 -5.10 7.36
N VAL A 85 15.11 -4.98 8.60
CA VAL A 85 15.16 -6.10 9.55
C VAL A 85 13.88 -6.11 10.38
N ASN A 86 13.07 -7.15 10.22
CA ASN A 86 11.85 -7.32 11.02
C ASN A 86 12.19 -7.88 12.41
N ALA A 87 12.32 -7.01 13.41
CA ALA A 87 12.53 -7.37 14.81
C ALA A 87 11.23 -7.36 15.65
N THR A 88 10.05 -7.25 15.02
CA THR A 88 8.76 -7.09 15.72
C THR A 88 8.18 -8.41 16.23
N GLY A 89 8.65 -9.55 15.73
CA GLY A 89 8.04 -10.86 15.96
C GLY A 89 6.74 -11.10 15.17
N VAL A 90 6.27 -10.14 14.37
CA VAL A 90 5.06 -10.26 13.53
C VAL A 90 5.44 -10.85 12.17
N LEU A 91 4.99 -12.08 11.89
CA LEU A 91 5.30 -12.79 10.65
C LEU A 91 4.67 -12.14 9.40
N LEU A 92 3.36 -11.88 9.44
CA LEU A 92 2.62 -11.24 8.34
C LEU A 92 2.45 -9.74 8.61
N HIS A 93 3.57 -9.02 8.63
CA HIS A 93 3.55 -7.59 8.94
C HIS A 93 3.03 -6.79 7.73
N THR A 94 1.84 -6.20 7.84
CA THR A 94 1.18 -5.47 6.74
C THR A 94 2.02 -4.33 6.20
N ASN A 95 2.70 -3.57 7.07
CA ASN A 95 3.54 -2.44 6.66
C ASN A 95 4.91 -2.85 6.11
N LEU A 96 5.39 -4.08 6.36
CA LEU A 96 6.68 -4.58 5.86
C LEU A 96 6.52 -5.51 4.64
N GLY A 97 5.36 -5.48 3.97
CA GLY A 97 5.14 -6.24 2.74
C GLY A 97 4.62 -7.68 2.94
N ARG A 98 4.07 -8.02 4.10
CA ARG A 98 3.47 -9.34 4.41
C ARG A 98 4.51 -10.47 4.27
N ALA A 99 4.22 -11.52 3.50
CA ALA A 99 5.07 -12.70 3.39
C ALA A 99 6.25 -12.42 2.43
N PRO A 100 7.51 -12.50 2.90
CA PRO A 100 8.66 -12.36 2.03
C PRO A 100 8.77 -13.57 1.10
N MET A 101 9.03 -13.33 -0.19
CA MET A 101 9.23 -14.38 -1.18
C MET A 101 10.43 -14.04 -2.06
N ALA A 102 11.32 -15.01 -2.27
CA ALA A 102 12.40 -14.88 -3.24
C ALA A 102 11.83 -14.89 -4.66
N MET A 103 11.62 -13.70 -5.26
CA MET A 103 11.25 -13.60 -6.66
C MET A 103 12.49 -13.69 -7.54
N GLN A 104 12.61 -14.77 -8.31
CA GLN A 104 13.53 -14.79 -9.45
C GLN A 104 12.88 -14.07 -10.62
N THR A 105 13.30 -12.84 -10.88
CA THR A 105 12.93 -12.12 -12.09
C THR A 105 13.92 -12.48 -13.20
N SER A 106 13.41 -13.06 -14.29
CA SER A 106 14.19 -13.29 -15.51
C SER A 106 13.99 -12.11 -16.44
N ASN A 107 15.07 -11.54 -16.98
CA ASN A 107 15.01 -10.48 -18.00
C ASN A 107 14.70 -11.01 -19.41
N ARG A 108 14.08 -12.20 -19.52
CA ARG A 108 13.77 -12.88 -20.78
C ARG A 108 12.26 -12.89 -21.01
N ALA A 109 11.87 -12.85 -22.28
CA ALA A 109 10.48 -13.07 -22.67
C ALA A 109 9.99 -14.45 -22.19
N SER A 110 8.71 -14.52 -21.83
CA SER A 110 8.04 -15.74 -21.39
C SER A 110 6.77 -15.98 -22.21
N ASN A 111 6.23 -17.18 -22.14
CA ASN A 111 4.98 -17.59 -22.79
C ASN A 111 3.73 -17.12 -22.01
N LEU A 112 3.78 -15.94 -21.37
CA LEU A 112 2.75 -15.45 -20.46
C LEU A 112 1.33 -15.46 -21.06
N GLU A 113 1.20 -15.12 -22.34
CA GLU A 113 -0.05 -15.15 -23.11
C GLU A 113 0.13 -15.84 -24.47
N LEU A 114 1.09 -16.77 -24.57
CA LEU A 114 1.35 -17.53 -25.79
C LEU A 114 1.10 -19.01 -25.54
N ASN A 115 0.21 -19.61 -26.34
CA ASN A 115 0.05 -21.05 -26.34
C ASN A 115 1.15 -21.69 -27.20
N MET A 116 2.02 -22.49 -26.58
CA MET A 116 3.15 -23.13 -27.27
C MET A 116 2.71 -24.23 -28.25
N SER A 117 1.52 -24.82 -28.10
CA SER A 117 1.06 -25.87 -29.01
C SER A 117 0.42 -25.31 -30.29
N SER A 118 -0.32 -24.19 -30.20
CA SER A 118 -0.95 -23.55 -31.37
C SER A 118 -0.14 -22.40 -31.96
N GLY A 119 0.77 -21.79 -31.19
CA GLY A 119 1.47 -20.56 -31.56
C GLY A 119 0.61 -19.29 -31.47
N GLU A 120 -0.62 -19.40 -30.98
CA GLU A 120 -1.59 -18.30 -30.90
C GLU A 120 -1.63 -17.66 -29.50
N ARG A 121 -2.34 -16.53 -29.39
CA ARG A 121 -2.58 -15.88 -28.10
C ARG A 121 -3.41 -16.79 -27.19
N GLY A 122 -2.92 -17.00 -25.97
CA GLY A 122 -3.58 -17.75 -24.90
C GLY A 122 -3.86 -16.89 -23.67
N SER A 123 -4.71 -17.40 -22.76
CA SER A 123 -5.00 -16.72 -21.49
C SER A 123 -3.97 -17.05 -20.43
N ARG A 124 -3.42 -16.01 -19.76
CA ARG A 124 -2.57 -16.17 -18.58
C ARG A 124 -3.26 -16.86 -17.39
N GLN A 125 -4.59 -16.91 -17.39
CA GLN A 125 -5.38 -17.56 -16.34
C GLN A 125 -5.43 -19.07 -16.46
N THR A 126 -5.21 -19.64 -17.66
CA THR A 126 -5.48 -21.05 -17.93
C THR A 126 -4.66 -21.98 -17.03
N THR A 127 -3.34 -21.78 -16.96
CA THR A 127 -2.47 -22.67 -16.18
C THR A 127 -2.61 -22.44 -14.69
N VAL A 128 -2.57 -21.17 -14.25
CA VAL A 128 -2.67 -20.83 -12.82
C VAL A 128 -4.03 -21.22 -12.24
N GLY A 129 -5.12 -21.03 -12.99
CA GLY A 129 -6.47 -21.44 -12.60
C GLY A 129 -6.59 -22.95 -12.43
N LYS A 130 -6.04 -23.75 -13.37
CA LYS A 130 -6.02 -25.22 -13.25
C LYS A 130 -5.25 -25.69 -12.02
N LEU A 131 -4.07 -25.12 -11.76
CA LEU A 131 -3.27 -25.48 -10.59
C LEU A 131 -3.98 -25.15 -9.28
N LEU A 132 -4.61 -23.97 -9.20
CA LEU A 132 -5.34 -23.55 -8.01
C LEU A 132 -6.61 -24.39 -7.79
N ALA A 133 -7.36 -24.67 -8.84
CA ALA A 133 -8.53 -25.55 -8.79
C ALA A 133 -8.16 -26.94 -8.28
N LEU A 134 -7.06 -27.51 -8.79
CA LEU A 134 -6.53 -28.80 -8.32
C LEU A 134 -6.12 -28.76 -6.85
N LEU A 135 -5.41 -27.72 -6.42
CA LEU A 135 -4.96 -27.56 -5.03
C LEU A 135 -6.13 -27.47 -4.05
N CYS A 136 -7.21 -26.78 -4.44
CA CYS A 136 -8.38 -26.56 -3.59
C CYS A 136 -9.45 -27.64 -3.74
N GLY A 137 -9.32 -28.58 -4.67
CA GLY A 137 -10.39 -29.52 -5.01
C GLY A 137 -11.64 -28.87 -5.60
N ALA A 138 -11.48 -27.72 -6.27
CA ALA A 138 -12.57 -26.95 -6.87
C ALA A 138 -12.75 -27.30 -8.36
N GLU A 139 -13.96 -27.07 -8.90
CA GLU A 139 -14.27 -27.31 -10.31
C GLU A 139 -13.49 -26.37 -11.26
N SER A 140 -13.26 -25.13 -10.83
CA SER A 140 -12.54 -24.10 -11.59
C SER A 140 -12.00 -23.03 -10.63
N ALA A 141 -11.00 -22.27 -11.08
CA ALA A 141 -10.46 -21.15 -10.32
C ALA A 141 -9.95 -20.04 -11.24
N ILE A 142 -9.96 -18.81 -10.72
CA ILE A 142 -9.41 -17.60 -11.34
C ILE A 142 -8.55 -16.86 -10.33
N VAL A 143 -7.46 -16.24 -10.78
CA VAL A 143 -6.60 -15.41 -9.94
C VAL A 143 -6.70 -13.96 -10.38
N VAL A 144 -7.07 -13.10 -9.45
CA VAL A 144 -7.14 -11.64 -9.66
C VAL A 144 -6.08 -10.94 -8.81
N ASN A 145 -5.97 -9.62 -8.96
CA ASN A 145 -4.93 -8.79 -8.33
C ASN A 145 -4.76 -9.05 -6.82
N ASN A 146 -5.85 -9.08 -6.07
CA ASN A 146 -5.86 -9.35 -4.63
C ASN A 146 -7.25 -9.81 -4.17
N ASN A 147 -7.39 -10.16 -2.89
CA ASN A 147 -8.67 -10.62 -2.34
C ASN A 147 -9.78 -9.55 -2.39
N ALA A 148 -9.44 -8.27 -2.28
CA ALA A 148 -10.43 -7.19 -2.39
C ALA A 148 -11.09 -7.17 -3.78
N ALA A 149 -10.27 -7.30 -4.84
CA ALA A 149 -10.76 -7.45 -6.20
C ALA A 149 -11.56 -8.75 -6.39
N ALA A 150 -11.19 -9.83 -5.69
CA ALA A 150 -11.93 -11.09 -5.75
C ALA A 150 -13.34 -10.95 -5.16
N VAL A 151 -13.48 -10.35 -3.98
CA VAL A 151 -14.78 -10.07 -3.36
C VAL A 151 -15.62 -9.18 -4.29
N LEU A 152 -15.06 -8.07 -4.78
CA LEU A 152 -15.75 -7.18 -5.71
C LEU A 152 -16.23 -7.94 -6.96
N LEU A 153 -15.37 -8.73 -7.59
CA LEU A 153 -15.70 -9.48 -8.80
C LEU A 153 -16.81 -10.51 -8.55
N VAL A 154 -16.72 -11.28 -7.47
CA VAL A 154 -17.72 -12.30 -7.13
C VAL A 154 -19.08 -11.66 -6.88
N VAL A 155 -19.12 -10.59 -6.07
CA VAL A 155 -20.39 -9.92 -5.76
C VAL A 155 -20.97 -9.25 -7.01
N ALA A 156 -20.16 -8.58 -7.82
CA ALA A 156 -20.61 -7.95 -9.06
C ALA A 156 -21.14 -8.98 -10.07
N ALA A 157 -20.48 -10.13 -10.19
CA ALA A 157 -20.89 -11.17 -11.13
C ALA A 157 -22.17 -11.90 -10.70
N LEU A 158 -22.39 -12.09 -9.39
CA LEU A 158 -23.48 -12.94 -8.89
C LEU A 158 -24.67 -12.16 -8.33
N ALA A 159 -24.47 -10.92 -7.88
CA ALA A 159 -25.45 -10.16 -7.12
C ALA A 159 -25.62 -8.70 -7.59
N ASN A 160 -25.12 -8.31 -8.76
CA ASN A 160 -25.36 -6.97 -9.30
C ASN A 160 -26.86 -6.66 -9.35
N SER A 161 -27.25 -5.50 -8.81
CA SER A 161 -28.64 -5.04 -8.64
C SER A 161 -29.52 -5.95 -7.75
N ARG A 162 -28.93 -6.88 -7.02
CA ARG A 162 -29.60 -7.81 -6.09
C ARG A 162 -29.01 -7.67 -4.68
N ASP A 163 -29.56 -8.41 -3.72
CA ASP A 163 -29.18 -8.30 -2.33
C ASP A 163 -28.14 -9.35 -1.92
N VAL A 164 -27.23 -8.96 -1.02
CA VAL A 164 -26.19 -9.81 -0.43
C VAL A 164 -26.38 -9.85 1.07
N ALA A 165 -26.67 -11.03 1.61
CA ALA A 165 -26.84 -11.19 3.05
C ALA A 165 -25.48 -11.39 3.73
N VAL A 166 -25.17 -10.58 4.74
CA VAL A 166 -23.93 -10.63 5.54
C VAL A 166 -24.25 -10.46 7.01
N SER A 167 -23.57 -11.22 7.88
CA SER A 167 -23.63 -11.03 9.33
C SER A 167 -23.15 -9.63 9.72
N ARG A 168 -23.88 -8.92 10.60
CA ARG A 168 -23.42 -7.61 11.11
C ARG A 168 -22.04 -7.67 11.75
N GLY A 169 -21.68 -8.80 12.36
CA GLY A 169 -20.36 -9.02 12.95
C GLY A 169 -19.22 -9.18 11.94
N GLU A 170 -19.55 -9.28 10.64
CA GLU A 170 -18.64 -9.55 9.53
C GLU A 170 -18.53 -8.39 8.53
N SER A 171 -19.31 -7.32 8.74
CA SER A 171 -19.18 -6.05 8.03
C SER A 171 -17.94 -5.28 8.51
N VAL A 172 -16.77 -5.77 8.13
CA VAL A 172 -15.46 -5.36 8.68
C VAL A 172 -14.71 -4.36 7.81
N GLU A 173 -13.76 -3.67 8.45
CA GLU A 173 -12.68 -2.93 7.79
C GLU A 173 -11.36 -3.68 7.95
N ILE A 174 -10.67 -3.94 6.83
CA ILE A 174 -9.38 -4.63 6.81
C ILE A 174 -8.32 -3.71 6.18
N GLY A 175 -7.24 -3.45 6.92
CA GLY A 175 -6.25 -2.45 6.51
C GLY A 175 -6.79 -1.04 6.74
N GLY A 176 -6.62 -0.13 5.78
CA GLY A 176 -7.13 1.25 5.89
C GLY A 176 -8.25 1.62 4.92
N ASN A 177 -8.46 0.86 3.83
CA ASN A 177 -9.35 1.26 2.73
C ASN A 177 -10.24 0.12 2.18
N PHE A 178 -10.35 -1.02 2.87
CA PHE A 178 -11.21 -2.12 2.40
C PHE A 178 -12.31 -2.40 3.41
N ARG A 179 -13.56 -2.11 3.01
CA ARG A 179 -14.77 -2.25 3.81
C ARG A 179 -15.79 -3.09 3.06
N ILE A 180 -16.32 -4.12 3.71
CA ILE A 180 -17.32 -5.02 3.10
C ILE A 180 -18.56 -4.26 2.60
N PRO A 181 -19.14 -3.30 3.35
CA PRO A 181 -20.28 -2.53 2.86
C PRO A 181 -19.96 -1.73 1.59
N GLU A 182 -18.83 -1.02 1.57
CA GLU A 182 -18.44 -0.16 0.44
C GLU A 182 -18.14 -1.00 -0.82
N VAL A 183 -17.48 -2.14 -0.67
CA VAL A 183 -17.19 -3.05 -1.80
C VAL A 183 -18.46 -3.68 -2.34
N THR A 184 -19.42 -4.01 -1.47
CA THR A 184 -20.73 -4.52 -1.87
C THR A 184 -21.49 -3.46 -2.66
N GLU A 185 -21.50 -2.21 -2.21
CA GLU A 185 -22.11 -1.10 -2.93
C GLU A 185 -21.44 -0.83 -4.30
N GLN A 186 -20.10 -0.80 -4.33
CA GLN A 186 -19.32 -0.63 -5.57
C GLN A 186 -19.58 -1.74 -6.60
N SER A 187 -19.91 -2.95 -6.14
CA SER A 187 -20.27 -4.07 -7.02
C SER A 187 -21.63 -3.91 -7.71
N GLY A 188 -22.42 -2.90 -7.32
CA GLY A 188 -23.80 -2.70 -7.74
C GLY A 188 -24.83 -3.52 -6.94
N ALA A 189 -24.37 -4.28 -5.93
CA ALA A 189 -25.23 -5.05 -5.05
C ALA A 189 -25.68 -4.23 -3.82
N ARG A 190 -26.73 -4.70 -3.14
CA ARG A 190 -27.23 -4.10 -1.89
C ARG A 190 -26.93 -4.99 -0.70
N LEU A 191 -26.28 -4.43 0.32
CA LEU A 191 -25.98 -5.17 1.54
C LEU A 191 -27.25 -5.35 2.40
N VAL A 192 -27.50 -6.58 2.84
CA VAL A 192 -28.53 -6.91 3.82
C VAL A 192 -27.88 -7.49 5.07
N ASP A 193 -27.80 -6.66 6.11
CA ASP A 193 -27.31 -7.07 7.42
C ASP A 193 -28.23 -8.09 8.08
N VAL A 194 -27.65 -9.19 8.58
CA VAL A 194 -28.33 -10.20 9.40
C VAL A 194 -27.67 -10.35 10.78
N GLY A 195 -28.45 -10.85 11.74
CA GLY A 195 -27.97 -11.08 13.11
C GLY A 195 -27.58 -9.79 13.84
N THR A 196 -26.69 -9.93 14.83
CA THR A 196 -26.07 -8.84 15.59
C THR A 196 -24.55 -8.94 15.55
N THR A 197 -23.84 -7.93 16.05
CA THR A 197 -22.37 -7.87 16.04
C THR A 197 -21.71 -9.11 16.63
N ASN A 198 -22.25 -9.64 17.72
CA ASN A 198 -21.68 -10.76 18.45
C ASN A 198 -22.40 -12.10 18.21
N ARG A 199 -23.64 -12.09 17.71
CA ARG A 199 -24.44 -13.31 17.56
C ARG A 199 -25.20 -13.30 16.25
N THR A 200 -24.86 -14.27 15.39
CA THR A 200 -25.60 -14.52 14.15
C THR A 200 -25.95 -16.00 14.08
N ARG A 201 -27.19 -16.31 13.72
CA ARG A 201 -27.72 -17.67 13.62
C ARG A 201 -28.23 -17.95 12.22
N LEU A 202 -28.32 -19.24 11.85
CA LEU A 202 -28.93 -19.66 10.58
C LEU A 202 -30.34 -19.11 10.36
N ARG A 203 -31.13 -18.96 11.44
CA ARG A 203 -32.48 -18.37 11.38
C ARG A 203 -32.48 -16.90 10.94
N ASP A 204 -31.41 -16.17 11.21
CA ASP A 204 -31.31 -14.75 10.85
C ASP A 204 -31.11 -14.62 9.33
N TYR A 205 -30.26 -15.47 8.74
CA TYR A 205 -30.14 -15.61 7.28
C TYR A 205 -31.44 -16.09 6.64
N LYS A 206 -32.06 -17.14 7.18
CA LYS A 206 -33.34 -17.67 6.67
C LYS A 206 -34.43 -16.59 6.67
N LYS A 207 -34.55 -15.82 7.77
CA LYS A 207 -35.50 -14.70 7.86
C LYS A 207 -35.22 -13.62 6.80
N ALA A 208 -33.96 -13.35 6.48
CA ALA A 208 -33.59 -12.39 5.44
C ALA A 208 -33.93 -12.90 4.03
N ILE A 209 -33.76 -14.20 3.78
CA ILE A 209 -34.12 -14.86 2.51
C ILE A 209 -35.64 -14.89 2.33
N ASP A 210 -36.41 -15.24 3.38
CA ASP A 210 -37.87 -15.40 3.31
C ASP A 210 -38.63 -14.06 3.31
N LYS A 211 -37.95 -12.93 3.53
CA LYS A 211 -38.58 -11.60 3.60
C LYS A 211 -38.95 -11.12 2.19
N ARG A 212 -40.24 -10.95 1.92
CA ARG A 212 -40.79 -10.51 0.59
C ARG A 212 -40.16 -9.27 -0.05
N GLY A 213 -39.52 -8.39 0.74
CA GLY A 213 -38.86 -7.18 0.24
C GLY A 213 -37.38 -7.35 -0.12
N ASN A 214 -36.81 -8.53 0.11
CA ASN A 214 -35.42 -8.84 -0.18
C ASN A 214 -35.35 -9.74 -1.44
N ASP A 215 -34.34 -9.51 -2.27
CA ASP A 215 -33.94 -10.36 -3.40
C ASP A 215 -32.52 -10.88 -3.17
N ILE A 216 -32.36 -11.78 -2.20
CA ILE A 216 -31.06 -12.33 -1.83
C ILE A 216 -30.50 -13.20 -2.97
N ALA A 217 -29.42 -12.75 -3.59
CA ALA A 217 -28.68 -13.48 -4.62
C ALA A 217 -27.47 -14.25 -4.07
N LEU A 218 -26.91 -13.75 -2.97
CA LEU A 218 -25.67 -14.27 -2.38
C LEU A 218 -25.74 -14.18 -0.86
N VAL A 219 -25.29 -15.25 -0.19
CA VAL A 219 -24.92 -15.22 1.23
C VAL A 219 -23.41 -15.10 1.29
N LEU A 220 -22.90 -14.03 1.89
CA LEU A 220 -21.47 -13.77 2.00
C LEU A 220 -21.05 -13.92 3.47
N LYS A 221 -20.17 -14.89 3.71
CA LYS A 221 -19.49 -15.12 4.99
C LYS A 221 -18.09 -14.53 4.92
N VAL A 222 -17.74 -13.67 5.87
CA VAL A 222 -16.41 -13.05 5.94
C VAL A 222 -15.70 -13.51 7.21
N HIS A 223 -14.45 -13.97 7.06
CA HIS A 223 -13.63 -14.35 8.19
C HIS A 223 -12.98 -13.11 8.85
N PRO A 224 -13.12 -12.91 10.18
CA PRO A 224 -12.49 -11.79 10.88
C PRO A 224 -10.97 -12.01 11.00
N SER A 225 -10.20 -11.56 10.00
CA SER A 225 -8.77 -11.88 9.88
C SER A 225 -7.82 -11.08 10.79
N ASN A 226 -8.23 -9.90 11.26
CA ASN A 226 -7.39 -8.94 11.99
C ASN A 226 -7.91 -8.58 13.39
N TYR A 227 -9.02 -9.18 13.82
CA TYR A 227 -9.56 -9.03 15.17
C TYR A 227 -10.33 -10.28 15.58
N ARG A 228 -10.68 -10.37 16.86
CA ARG A 228 -11.57 -11.42 17.38
C ARG A 228 -12.52 -10.83 18.41
N VAL A 229 -13.78 -11.24 18.36
CA VAL A 229 -14.77 -10.94 19.40
C VAL A 229 -14.73 -12.05 20.45
N SER A 230 -14.71 -11.69 21.73
CA SER A 230 -14.71 -12.62 22.87
C SER A 230 -15.92 -12.39 23.79
N GLY A 231 -16.33 -13.43 24.53
CA GLY A 231 -17.48 -13.37 25.44
C GLY A 231 -18.70 -14.09 24.85
N PHE A 232 -19.85 -13.42 24.85
CA PHE A 232 -21.11 -14.00 24.35
C PHE A 232 -21.19 -13.97 22.82
N VAL A 233 -20.46 -14.87 22.17
CA VAL A 233 -20.35 -14.97 20.71
C VAL A 233 -21.07 -16.20 20.17
N GLU A 234 -21.74 -16.07 19.03
CA GLU A 234 -22.37 -17.17 18.29
C GLU A 234 -22.17 -16.94 16.79
N ASP A 235 -21.69 -17.96 16.08
CA ASP A 235 -21.34 -17.89 14.65
C ASP A 235 -22.02 -19.01 13.86
N THR A 236 -22.24 -18.79 12.57
CA THR A 236 -22.77 -19.80 11.66
C THR A 236 -21.65 -20.57 10.96
N PRO A 237 -21.85 -21.85 10.61
CA PRO A 237 -20.92 -22.62 9.79
C PRO A 237 -20.56 -21.94 8.47
#